data_AF-A0A9Q0BT87-F1
#
_entry.id   AF-A0A9Q0BT87-F1
#
_cell.length_a   1.000
_cell.length_b   1.000
_cell.length_c   1.000
_cell.angle_alpha   90.00
_cell.angle_beta   90.00
_cell.angle_gamma   90.00
#
_symmetry.space_group_name_H-M   'P 1'
#
loop_
_entity.id
_entity.type
_entity.pdbx_description
1 polymer ?
#
loop_
_entity_poly.entity_id
_entity_poly.type
_entity_poly.pdbx_seq_one_letter_code
_entity_poly.pdbx_strand_id
1 'polypeptide(L)'
;MLTKVVKFLSLFVFFLATSVAAKYLAEKPDFLTPCVVGDAGFNKCLTSNFQTFFRQWKDGIPGNNAVGSFDPLYIKRVKFAQDASRAIAINADLKEVYVAGAGQAVVLEAR
;
A
#
# COMPACT_ATOMS: atom_id res chain seq x y z
N MET A 1 -11.99 41.30 -5.03
CA MET A 1 -11.84 40.75 -3.66
C MET A 1 -12.10 39.24 -3.60
N LEU A 2 -13.15 38.73 -4.26
CA LEU A 2 -13.51 37.30 -4.27
C LEU A 2 -12.37 36.33 -4.67
N THR A 3 -11.58 36.67 -5.69
CA THR A 3 -10.43 35.87 -6.15
C THR A 3 -9.27 35.80 -5.14
N LYS A 4 -9.09 36.80 -4.28
CA LYS A 4 -8.10 36.76 -3.20
C LYS A 4 -8.58 35.87 -2.05
N VAL A 5 -9.87 35.92 -1.73
CA VAL A 5 -10.50 35.07 -0.70
C VAL A 5 -10.47 33.59 -1.12
N VAL A 6 -10.80 33.28 -2.37
CA VAL A 6 -10.73 31.90 -2.90
C VAL A 6 -9.30 31.36 -2.86
N LYS A 7 -8.30 32.14 -3.28
CA LYS A 7 -6.89 31.73 -3.19
C LYS A 7 -6.44 31.49 -1.75
N PHE A 8 -6.87 32.34 -0.82
CA PHE A 8 -6.53 32.19 0.60
C PHE A 8 -7.21 30.97 1.22
N LEU A 9 -8.48 30.71 0.86
CA LEU A 9 -9.22 29.51 1.30
C LEU A 9 -8.57 28.23 0.76
N SER A 10 -8.19 28.21 -0.52
CA SER A 10 -7.49 27.07 -1.14
C SER A 10 -6.12 26.81 -0.49
N LEU A 11 -5.38 27.87 -0.17
CA LEU A 11 -4.09 27.75 0.53
C LEU A 11 -4.28 27.20 1.96
N PHE A 12 -5.31 27.66 2.66
CA PHE A 12 -5.63 27.21 4.02
C PHE A 12 -6.08 25.74 4.07
N VAL A 13 -6.89 25.30 3.10
CA VAL A 13 -7.28 23.88 2.94
C VAL A 13 -6.05 23.01 2.64
N PHE A 14 -5.11 23.50 1.84
CA PHE A 14 -3.87 22.78 1.53
C PHE A 14 -2.97 22.60 2.76
N PHE A 15 -2.84 23.64 3.61
CA PHE A 15 -2.09 23.56 4.87
C PHE A 15 -2.75 22.66 5.93
N LEU A 16 -4.08 22.58 5.96
CA LEU A 16 -4.78 21.64 6.85
C LEU A 16 -4.48 20.18 6.44
N ALA A 17 -4.50 19.87 5.14
CA ALA A 17 -4.24 18.53 4.63
C ALA A 17 -2.82 18.01 4.95
N THR A 18 -1.81 18.88 4.94
CA THR A 18 -0.42 18.48 5.24
C THR A 18 -0.19 18.17 6.72
N SER A 19 -0.96 18.77 7.63
CA SER A 19 -0.83 18.51 9.08
C SER A 19 -1.38 17.14 9.53
N VAL A 20 -2.36 16.60 8.79
CA VAL A 20 -2.98 15.29 9.09
C VAL A 20 -2.01 14.15 8.74
N ALA A 21 -1.24 14.31 7.65
CA ALA A 21 -0.27 13.33 7.18
C ALA A 21 0.87 13.07 8.17
N ALA A 22 1.45 14.12 8.77
CA ALA A 22 2.58 13.97 9.71
C ALA A 22 2.17 13.35 11.05
N LYS A 23 0.88 13.44 11.43
CA LYS A 23 0.36 12.85 12.68
C LYS A 23 -0.11 11.40 12.53
N TYR A 24 -0.43 10.96 11.31
CA TYR A 24 -1.03 9.63 11.10
C TYR A 24 -0.13 8.46 11.53
N LEU A 25 1.20 8.63 11.44
CA LEU A 25 2.18 7.63 11.89
C LEU A 25 2.72 7.88 13.30
N ALA A 26 2.35 8.99 13.95
CA ALA A 26 2.75 9.25 15.33
C ALA A 26 2.00 8.35 16.32
N GLU A 27 0.81 7.89 15.94
CA GLU A 27 -0.04 7.01 16.72
C GLU A 27 -0.28 5.70 15.97
N LYS A 28 -0.29 4.59 16.71
CA LYS A 28 -0.58 3.28 16.14
C LYS A 28 -2.06 3.27 15.71
N PRO A 29 -2.39 2.84 14.48
CA PRO A 29 -3.79 2.74 14.09
C PRO A 29 -4.54 1.65 14.89
N ASP A 30 -5.84 1.88 15.10
CA ASP A 30 -6.72 1.01 15.90
C ASP A 30 -6.81 -0.42 15.37
N PHE A 31 -6.64 -0.60 14.05
CA PHE A 31 -6.77 -1.89 13.40
C PHE A 31 -5.54 -2.80 13.58
N LEU A 32 -4.40 -2.29 14.06
CA LEU A 32 -3.21 -3.11 14.36
C LEU A 32 -3.22 -3.52 15.83
N THR A 33 -2.98 -4.78 16.13
CA THR A 33 -2.88 -5.28 17.51
C THR A 33 -1.42 -5.54 17.87
N PRO A 34 -0.87 -5.01 18.98
CA PRO A 34 0.51 -5.31 19.36
C PRO A 34 0.64 -6.80 19.69
N CYS A 35 1.65 -7.47 19.12
CA CYS A 35 1.95 -8.87 19.41
C CYS A 35 3.16 -8.98 20.33
N VAL A 36 3.08 -9.85 21.33
CA VAL A 36 4.17 -10.07 22.30
C VAL A 36 4.98 -11.30 21.89
N VAL A 37 6.27 -11.11 21.69
CA VAL A 37 7.19 -12.21 21.36
C VAL A 37 7.26 -13.19 22.53
N GLY A 38 7.14 -14.48 22.24
CA GLY A 38 7.15 -15.56 23.24
C GLY A 38 5.77 -15.91 23.81
N ASP A 39 4.72 -15.15 23.47
CA ASP A 39 3.34 -15.54 23.76
C ASP A 39 2.91 -16.73 22.88
N ALA A 40 2.15 -17.67 23.46
CA ALA A 40 1.55 -18.78 22.73
C ALA A 40 0.64 -18.29 21.58
N GLY A 41 0.07 -17.08 21.71
CA GLY A 41 -0.75 -16.42 20.70
C GLY A 41 0.01 -15.67 19.60
N PHE A 42 1.35 -15.62 19.61
CA PHE A 42 2.13 -14.72 18.76
C PHE A 42 1.83 -14.88 17.26
N ASN A 43 1.91 -16.09 16.71
CA ASN A 43 1.69 -16.35 15.28
C ASN A 43 0.26 -15.98 14.86
N LYS A 44 -0.74 -16.24 15.72
CA LYS A 44 -2.14 -15.89 15.46
C LYS A 44 -2.34 -14.37 15.43
N CYS A 45 -1.75 -13.66 16.39
CA CYS A 45 -1.74 -12.20 16.42
C CYS A 45 -1.08 -11.63 15.16
N LEU A 46 0.09 -12.15 14.80
CA LEU A 46 0.86 -11.69 13.64
C LEU A 46 0.09 -11.93 12.32
N THR A 47 -0.49 -13.13 12.17
CA THR A 47 -1.34 -13.49 11.02
C THR A 47 -2.52 -12.53 10.87
N SER A 48 -3.20 -12.19 11.98
CA SER A 48 -4.32 -11.24 11.98
C SER A 48 -3.88 -9.82 11.59
N ASN A 49 -2.72 -9.38 12.05
CA ASN A 49 -2.17 -8.08 11.65
C ASN A 49 -1.83 -8.02 10.17
N PHE A 50 -1.18 -9.05 9.62
CA PHE A 50 -0.90 -9.11 8.18
C PHE A 50 -2.19 -9.16 7.37
N GLN A 51 -3.20 -9.92 7.81
CA GLN A 51 -4.49 -9.93 7.14
C GLN A 51 -5.13 -8.54 7.09
N THR A 52 -4.97 -7.76 8.15
CA THR A 52 -5.49 -6.39 8.25
C THR A 52 -4.67 -5.41 7.43
N PHE A 53 -3.34 -5.56 7.41
CA PHE A 53 -2.42 -4.79 6.58
C PHE A 53 -2.84 -4.83 5.11
N PHE A 54 -3.09 -6.03 4.55
CA PHE A 54 -3.47 -6.18 3.15
C PHE A 54 -4.74 -5.41 2.79
N ARG A 55 -5.66 -5.25 3.75
CA ARG A 55 -6.94 -4.56 3.53
C ARG A 55 -6.84 -3.06 3.75
N GLN A 56 -6.25 -2.64 4.87
CA GLN A 56 -6.28 -1.25 5.33
C GLN A 56 -5.25 -0.35 4.62
N TRP A 57 -4.13 -0.90 4.17
CA TRP A 57 -3.06 -0.13 3.51
C TRP A 57 -2.91 -0.46 2.03
N LYS A 58 -3.94 -1.02 1.40
CA LYS A 58 -3.94 -1.37 -0.03
C LYS A 58 -3.58 -0.19 -0.94
N ASP A 59 -4.03 1.01 -0.56
CA ASP A 59 -3.82 2.27 -1.29
C ASP A 59 -2.51 2.98 -0.89
N GLY A 60 -1.70 2.35 -0.04
CA GLY A 60 -0.50 2.93 0.57
C GLY A 60 -0.72 3.33 2.03
N ILE A 61 0.33 3.89 2.63
CA ILE A 61 0.31 4.34 4.03
C ILE A 61 0.06 5.86 4.04
N PRO A 62 -1.06 6.33 4.62
CA PRO A 62 -1.34 7.76 4.70
C PRO A 62 -0.20 8.53 5.37
N GLY A 63 0.25 9.60 4.72
CA GLY A 63 1.35 10.44 5.20
C GLY A 63 2.76 9.88 4.98
N ASN A 64 2.90 8.73 4.32
CA ASN A 64 4.19 8.18 3.92
C ASN A 64 4.27 8.04 2.40
N ASN A 65 5.13 8.85 1.79
CA ASN A 65 5.32 8.86 0.34
C ASN A 65 6.23 7.74 -0.17
N ALA A 66 6.89 6.98 0.72
CA ALA A 66 7.75 5.86 0.34
C ALA A 66 6.94 4.60 -0.02
N VAL A 67 5.69 4.49 0.44
CA VAL A 67 4.84 3.32 0.22
C VAL A 67 3.58 3.76 -0.54
N GLY A 68 3.60 3.54 -1.86
CA GLY A 68 2.44 3.77 -2.72
C GLY A 68 1.41 2.63 -2.66
N SER A 69 0.34 2.79 -3.45
CA SER A 69 -0.68 1.75 -3.63
C SER A 69 -0.06 0.46 -4.17
N PHE A 70 -0.41 -0.67 -3.54
CA PHE A 70 -0.11 -2.01 -4.04
C PHE A 70 -1.35 -2.74 -4.54
N ASP A 71 -2.56 -2.18 -4.37
CA ASP A 71 -3.77 -2.67 -5.00
C ASP A 71 -4.73 -1.51 -5.37
N PRO A 72 -4.69 -1.03 -6.63
CA PRO A 72 -3.90 -1.58 -7.73
C PRO A 72 -2.41 -1.25 -7.62
N LEU A 73 -1.55 -2.22 -7.95
CA LEU A 73 -0.11 -2.02 -8.16
C LEU A 73 0.14 -1.65 -9.62
N TYR A 74 0.69 -0.46 -9.83
CA TYR A 74 1.13 -0.01 -11.14
C TYR A 74 2.59 -0.40 -11.40
N ILE A 75 2.82 -1.10 -12.50
CA ILE A 75 4.14 -1.55 -12.94
C ILE A 75 4.40 -0.98 -14.33
N LYS A 76 5.40 -0.09 -14.44
CA LYS A 76 5.75 0.58 -15.70
C LYS A 76 6.03 -0.40 -16.84
N ARG A 77 6.72 -1.50 -16.56
CA ARG A 77 7.07 -2.51 -17.57
C ARG A 77 7.33 -3.87 -16.96
N VAL A 78 6.78 -4.92 -17.57
CA VAL A 78 7.07 -6.32 -17.23
C VAL A 78 7.57 -7.00 -18.50
N LYS A 79 8.79 -7.54 -18.45
CA LYS A 79 9.40 -8.26 -19.57
C LYS A 79 9.51 -9.74 -19.24
N PHE A 80 8.81 -10.56 -20.01
CA PHE A 80 8.97 -12.01 -20.02
C PHE A 80 9.95 -12.37 -21.13
N ALA A 81 11.09 -12.94 -20.75
CA ALA A 81 12.10 -13.44 -21.67
C ALA A 81 12.30 -14.93 -21.41
N GLN A 82 12.00 -15.77 -22.40
CA GLN A 82 12.25 -17.21 -22.35
C GLN A 82 13.53 -17.55 -23.11
N ASP A 83 14.17 -18.64 -22.69
CA ASP A 83 15.36 -19.16 -23.34
C ASP A 83 15.06 -19.55 -24.80
N ALA A 84 15.82 -18.99 -25.74
CA ALA A 84 15.70 -19.23 -27.17
C ALA A 84 16.10 -20.66 -27.58
N SER A 85 16.74 -21.43 -26.70
CA SER A 85 17.08 -22.85 -26.93
C SER A 85 15.86 -23.79 -26.84
N ARG A 86 14.72 -23.30 -26.34
CA ARG A 86 13.46 -24.06 -26.21
C ARG A 86 12.75 -24.14 -27.55
N ALA A 87 12.08 -25.27 -27.82
CA ALA A 87 11.32 -25.49 -29.05
C ALA A 87 10.19 -24.47 -29.29
N ILE A 88 9.65 -23.89 -28.21
CA ILE A 88 8.75 -22.73 -28.23
C ILE A 88 9.25 -21.75 -27.17
N ALA A 89 9.48 -20.50 -27.58
CA ALA A 89 9.85 -19.40 -26.69
C ALA A 89 8.77 -18.31 -26.76
N ILE A 90 8.10 -18.05 -25.63
CA ILE A 90 7.14 -16.95 -25.53
C ILE A 90 7.82 -15.76 -24.85
N ASN A 91 8.07 -14.72 -25.63
CA ASN A 91 8.56 -13.43 -25.13
C ASN A 91 7.41 -12.44 -25.10
N ALA A 92 7.30 -11.66 -24.03
CA ALA A 92 6.29 -10.63 -23.89
C ALA A 92 6.87 -9.38 -23.23
N ASP A 93 6.45 -8.22 -23.72
CA ASP A 93 6.82 -6.91 -23.20
C ASP A 93 5.56 -6.12 -22.89
N LEU A 94 5.14 -6.19 -21.63
CA LEU A 94 3.96 -5.49 -21.15
C LEU A 94 4.39 -4.12 -20.61
N LYS A 95 3.65 -3.07 -20.98
CA LYS A 95 3.86 -1.70 -20.50
C LYS A 95 2.63 -1.23 -19.76
N GLU A 96 2.82 -0.36 -18.78
CA GLU A 96 1.72 0.28 -18.05
C GLU A 96 0.75 -0.74 -17.42
N VAL A 97 1.29 -1.75 -16.74
CA VAL A 97 0.52 -2.87 -16.19
C VAL A 97 -0.09 -2.46 -14.86
N TYR A 98 -1.39 -2.73 -14.69
CA TYR A 98 -2.10 -2.60 -13.42
C TYR A 98 -2.44 -3.99 -12.90
N VAL A 99 -1.93 -4.34 -11.73
CA VAL A 99 -2.24 -5.59 -11.03
C VAL A 99 -3.18 -5.27 -9.89
N ALA A 100 -4.31 -5.97 -9.80
CA ALA A 100 -5.31 -5.77 -8.77
C ALA A 100 -5.70 -7.09 -8.07
N GLY A 101 -6.21 -6.99 -6.84
CA GLY A 101 -6.69 -8.12 -6.04
C GLY A 101 -5.78 -8.52 -4.88
N ALA A 102 -4.58 -7.93 -4.77
CA ALA A 102 -3.66 -8.22 -3.66
C ALA A 102 -4.25 -7.85 -2.29
N GLY A 103 -5.11 -6.83 -2.20
CA GLY A 103 -5.80 -6.45 -0.98
C GLY A 103 -6.89 -7.45 -0.53
N GLN A 104 -7.24 -8.41 -1.40
CA GLN A 104 -8.14 -9.53 -1.09
C GLN A 104 -7.37 -10.80 -0.67
N ALA A 105 -6.04 -10.74 -0.57
CA ALA A 105 -5.25 -11.88 -0.14
C ALA A 105 -5.69 -12.40 1.23
N VAL A 106 -5.73 -13.72 1.36
CA VAL A 106 -5.98 -14.41 2.63
C VAL A 106 -4.64 -14.84 3.20
N VAL A 107 -4.31 -14.32 4.37
CA VAL A 107 -3.07 -14.68 5.06
C VAL A 107 -3.30 -15.99 5.81
N LEU A 108 -2.69 -17.06 5.30
CA LEU A 108 -2.81 -18.39 5.90
C LEU A 108 -2.01 -18.50 7.19
N GLU A 109 -0.82 -17.91 7.23
CA GLU A 109 0.07 -17.96 8.39
C GLU A 109 1.14 -16.85 8.34
N ALA A 110 1.58 -16.40 9.52
CA ALA A 110 2.78 -15.61 9.74
C ALA A 110 3.53 -16.15 10.97
N ARG A 111 4.87 -16.16 10.91
CA ARG A 111 5.78 -16.70 11.93
C ARG A 111 6.95 -15.77 12.15
#